data_AF-A0A2E6VN26-F1
#
_entry.id   AF-A0A2E6VN26-F1
#
_cell.length_a   1.000
_cell.length_b   1.000
_cell.length_c   1.000
_cell.angle_alpha   90.00
_cell.angle_beta   90.00
_cell.angle_gamma   90.00
#
_symmetry.space_group_name_H-M   'P 1'
#
loop_
_entity.id
_entity.type
_entity.pdbx_description
1 polymer ?
#
loop_
_entity_poly.entity_id
_entity_poly.type
_entity_poly.pdbx_seq_one_letter_code
_entity_poly.pdbx_strand_id
1 'polypeptide(L)'
;MPVALVCGGDDLAKEAQEDLGDVQVAITKEVLGVDLAACWGPQKTLPLLEEAAAEATRRHKRGDFKPYVVSGPVTAEIEVHKDAMAERMTAVPGIERTGRRAIRLKSENATDALALAWRTISEVFYKPDAWLR
;
A
#
# COMPACT_ATOMS: atom_id res chain seq x y z
N MET A 1 8.93 11.43 5.02
CA MET A 1 9.47 11.72 3.68
C MET A 1 8.29 11.91 2.73
N PRO A 2 8.27 12.91 1.84
CA PRO A 2 7.19 13.06 0.86
C PRO A 2 7.30 12.02 -0.26
N VAL A 3 6.15 11.54 -0.74
CA VAL A 3 6.07 10.78 -1.99
C VAL A 3 5.96 11.79 -3.12
N ALA A 4 6.93 11.78 -4.04
CA ALA A 4 7.01 12.77 -5.12
C ALA A 4 6.49 12.27 -6.46
N LEU A 5 6.51 10.94 -6.69
CA LEU A 5 6.11 10.30 -7.93
C LEU A 5 5.43 8.96 -7.64
N VAL A 6 4.30 8.70 -8.30
CA VAL A 6 3.62 7.39 -8.32
C VAL A 6 3.45 6.94 -9.77
N CYS A 7 3.79 5.68 -10.06
CA CYS A 7 3.77 5.12 -11.42
C CYS A 7 2.91 3.85 -11.48
N GLY A 8 2.12 3.68 -12.54
CA GLY A 8 1.29 2.46 -12.70
C GLY A 8 0.10 2.61 -13.64
N GLY A 9 -1.03 1.96 -13.29
CA GLY A 9 -2.29 2.06 -14.04
C GLY A 9 -2.96 3.42 -13.91
N ASP A 10 -3.85 3.75 -14.84
CA ASP A 10 -4.67 4.97 -14.83
C ASP A 10 -5.62 5.07 -13.64
N ASP A 11 -6.03 3.93 -13.09
CA ASP A 11 -6.84 3.81 -11.88
C ASP A 11 -6.17 4.36 -10.61
N LEU A 12 -4.83 4.35 -10.53
CA LEU A 12 -4.11 4.81 -9.33
C LEU A 12 -4.11 6.34 -9.17
N ALA A 13 -4.29 7.08 -10.27
CA ALA A 13 -4.06 8.53 -10.28
C ALA A 13 -4.95 9.24 -9.27
N LYS A 14 -6.22 8.85 -9.23
CA LYS A 14 -7.21 9.43 -8.35
C LYS A 14 -6.88 9.16 -6.88
N GLU A 15 -6.64 7.91 -6.52
CA GLU A 15 -6.31 7.52 -5.14
C GLU A 15 -5.02 8.21 -4.66
N ALA A 16 -3.98 8.20 -5.50
CA ALA A 16 -2.72 8.86 -5.17
C ALA A 16 -2.90 10.37 -4.93
N GLN A 17 -3.75 11.03 -5.72
CA GLN A 17 -4.02 12.47 -5.55
C GLN A 17 -4.91 12.77 -4.33
N GLU A 18 -5.85 11.89 -4.00
CA GLU A 18 -6.71 12.01 -2.82
C GLU A 18 -5.87 11.94 -1.53
N ASP A 19 -4.90 11.02 -1.46
CA ASP A 19 -4.06 10.85 -0.27
C ASP A 19 -2.85 11.79 -0.23
N LEU A 20 -2.17 12.01 -1.36
CA LEU A 20 -0.87 12.68 -1.42
C LEU A 20 -0.96 14.13 -1.95
N GLY A 21 -2.14 14.58 -2.38
CA GLY A 21 -2.36 15.89 -2.97
C GLY A 21 -1.86 15.97 -4.42
N ASP A 22 -1.22 17.07 -4.79
CA ASP A 22 -0.69 17.29 -6.14
C ASP A 22 0.63 16.52 -6.36
N VAL A 23 0.58 15.19 -6.23
CA VAL A 23 1.71 14.28 -6.48
C VAL A 23 1.94 14.12 -7.99
N GLN A 24 3.20 13.95 -8.42
CA GLN A 24 3.47 13.59 -9.80
C GLN A 24 2.98 12.17 -10.07
N VAL A 25 2.26 11.97 -11.16
CA VAL A 25 1.78 10.65 -11.59
C VAL A 25 2.30 10.33 -12.98
N ALA A 26 2.69 9.07 -13.19
CA ALA A 26 3.11 8.54 -14.49
C ALA A 26 2.32 7.26 -14.81
N ILE A 27 1.37 7.39 -15.73
CA ILE A 27 0.57 6.25 -16.19
C ILE A 27 1.42 5.45 -17.17
N THR A 28 1.40 4.13 -17.06
CA THR A 28 2.16 3.21 -17.94
C THR A 28 1.28 2.13 -18.56
N LYS A 29 0.04 2.00 -18.09
CA LYS A 29 -0.96 1.06 -18.59
C LYS A 29 -2.36 1.62 -18.37
N GLU A 30 -3.29 1.22 -19.21
CA GLU A 30 -4.73 1.42 -19.01
C GLU A 30 -5.32 0.16 -18.39
N VAL A 31 -6.02 0.29 -17.26
CA VAL A 31 -6.63 -0.83 -16.53
C VAL A 31 -7.99 -1.15 -17.14
N LEU A 32 -8.14 -2.38 -17.64
CA LEU A 32 -9.34 -2.86 -18.33
C LEU A 32 -10.17 -3.85 -17.48
N GLY A 33 -9.64 -4.26 -16.33
CA GLY A 33 -10.27 -5.17 -15.39
C GLY A 33 -9.31 -5.58 -14.28
N VAL A 34 -9.79 -6.40 -13.34
CA VAL A 34 -9.02 -6.83 -12.15
C VAL A 34 -7.67 -7.48 -12.52
N ASP A 35 -7.67 -8.29 -13.58
CA ASP A 35 -6.48 -9.00 -14.06
C ASP A 35 -6.17 -8.68 -15.55
N LEU A 36 -6.58 -7.50 -16.02
CA LEU A 36 -6.43 -7.11 -17.43
C LEU A 36 -6.01 -5.64 -17.57
N ALA A 37 -4.99 -5.39 -18.38
CA ALA A 37 -4.54 -4.04 -18.70
C ALA A 37 -3.92 -3.96 -20.10
N ALA A 38 -4.06 -2.81 -20.76
CA ALA A 38 -3.32 -2.47 -21.96
C ALA A 38 -2.02 -1.75 -21.58
N CYS A 39 -0.92 -2.51 -21.54
CA CYS A 39 0.40 -1.99 -21.18
C CYS A 39 1.09 -1.31 -22.36
N TRP A 40 1.69 -0.15 -22.12
CA TRP A 40 2.52 0.50 -23.14
C TRP A 40 3.89 -0.16 -23.24
N GLY A 41 4.44 -0.21 -24.46
CA GLY A 41 5.78 -0.77 -24.70
C GLY A 41 6.90 0.09 -24.09
N PRO A 42 8.09 -0.49 -23.82
CA PRO A 42 9.24 0.22 -23.25
C PRO A 42 9.63 1.50 -23.98
N GLN A 43 9.47 1.53 -25.31
CA GLN A 43 9.76 2.70 -26.15
C GLN A 43 8.93 3.92 -25.77
N LYS A 44 7.73 3.72 -25.19
CA LYS A 44 6.87 4.79 -24.69
C LYS A 44 7.05 5.01 -23.18
N THR A 45 7.18 3.94 -22.39
CA THR A 45 7.21 4.06 -20.92
C THR A 45 8.53 4.58 -20.38
N LEU A 46 9.67 4.23 -20.97
CA LEU A 46 10.98 4.72 -20.52
C LEU A 46 11.09 6.25 -20.56
N PRO A 47 10.88 6.93 -21.71
CA PRO A 47 10.99 8.40 -21.74
C PRO A 47 9.95 9.08 -20.84
N LEU A 48 8.74 8.52 -20.75
CA LEU A 48 7.69 9.03 -19.86
C LEU A 48 8.09 8.97 -18.39
N LEU A 49 8.71 7.86 -17.95
CA LEU A 49 9.16 7.68 -16.57
C LEU A 49 10.37 8.59 -16.26
N GLU A 50 11.29 8.73 -17.21
CA GLU A 50 12.43 9.65 -17.08
C GLU A 50 11.97 11.11 -16.92
N GLU A 51 11.03 11.55 -17.76
CA GLU A 51 10.46 12.90 -17.69
C GLU A 51 9.71 13.13 -16.36
N ALA A 52 8.87 12.17 -15.96
CA ALA A 52 8.11 12.26 -14.71
C ALA A 52 9.04 12.27 -13.48
N ALA A 53 10.09 11.46 -13.46
CA ALA A 53 11.08 11.45 -12.38
C ALA A 53 11.88 12.76 -12.34
N ALA A 54 12.24 13.31 -13.49
CA ALA A 54 12.92 14.60 -13.59
C ALA A 54 12.03 15.75 -13.06
N GLU A 55 10.74 15.77 -13.43
CA GLU A 55 9.81 16.79 -12.92
C GLU A 55 9.55 16.61 -11.42
N ALA A 56 9.27 15.39 -10.95
CA ALA A 56 9.10 15.11 -9.53
C ALA A 56 10.32 15.57 -8.72
N THR A 57 11.53 15.37 -9.23
CA THR A 57 12.76 15.85 -8.57
C THR A 57 12.82 17.38 -8.53
N ARG A 58 12.46 18.07 -9.62
CA ARG A 58 12.42 19.55 -9.67
C ARG A 58 11.38 20.10 -8.69
N ARG A 59 10.17 19.54 -8.70
CA ARG A 59 9.07 19.87 -7.78
C ARG A 59 9.48 19.68 -6.32
N HIS A 60 10.12 18.56 -6.01
CA HIS A 60 10.60 18.28 -4.67
C HIS A 60 11.63 19.33 -4.19
N LYS A 61 12.58 19.72 -5.04
CA LYS A 61 13.56 20.77 -4.72
C LYS A 61 12.93 22.14 -4.45
N ARG A 62 11.76 22.42 -5.03
CA ARG A 62 10.98 23.64 -4.76
C ARG A 62 10.14 23.56 -3.47
N GLY A 63 9.97 22.37 -2.91
CA GLY A 63 9.12 22.15 -1.74
C GLY A 63 7.66 21.90 -2.07
N ASP A 64 7.34 21.49 -3.31
CA ASP A 64 5.96 21.34 -3.79
C ASP A 64 5.21 20.15 -3.16
N PHE A 65 5.92 19.22 -2.50
CA PHE A 65 5.32 18.03 -1.88
C PHE A 65 5.41 18.04 -0.36
N LYS A 66 4.33 17.61 0.28
CA LYS A 66 4.26 17.43 1.73
C LYS A 66 4.33 15.95 2.10
N PRO A 67 5.01 15.58 3.19
CA PRO A 67 4.93 14.23 3.73
C PRO A 67 3.49 13.88 4.08
N TYR A 68 3.07 12.67 3.73
CA TYR A 68 1.87 12.07 4.30
C TYR A 68 2.17 11.68 5.75
N VAL A 69 1.42 12.24 6.70
CA VAL A 69 1.65 12.06 8.14
C VAL A 69 0.40 11.51 8.79
N VAL A 70 0.51 10.30 9.35
CA VAL A 70 -0.50 9.72 10.23
C VAL A 70 -0.10 10.05 11.66
N SER A 71 -0.92 10.86 12.34
CA SER A 71 -0.66 11.24 13.74
C SER A 71 -1.00 10.08 14.68
N GLY A 72 -0.13 9.84 15.67
CA GLY A 72 -0.31 8.80 16.68
C GLY A 72 -1.15 9.22 17.88
N PRO A 73 -1.64 8.26 18.69
CA PRO A 73 -1.56 6.81 18.49
C PRO A 73 -2.48 6.31 17.38
N VAL A 74 -2.11 5.21 16.73
CA VAL A 74 -2.82 4.66 15.58
C VAL A 74 -3.54 3.35 15.91
N THR A 75 -4.70 3.17 15.29
CA THR A 75 -5.43 1.89 15.26
C THR A 75 -5.54 1.46 13.82
N ALA A 76 -5.07 0.25 13.50
CA ALA A 76 -5.22 -0.35 12.19
C ALA A 76 -6.23 -1.49 12.25
N GLU A 77 -7.18 -1.49 11.33
CA GLU A 77 -8.15 -2.58 11.13
C GLU A 77 -7.85 -3.27 9.81
N ILE A 78 -7.84 -4.60 9.84
CA ILE A 78 -7.50 -5.42 8.68
C ILE A 78 -8.60 -6.44 8.48
N GLU A 79 -9.20 -6.44 7.29
CA GLU A 79 -10.13 -7.47 6.85
C GLU A 79 -9.42 -8.46 5.93
N VAL A 80 -9.59 -9.75 6.19
CA VAL A 80 -8.96 -10.84 5.41
C VAL A 80 -9.99 -11.66 4.64
N HIS A 81 -9.52 -12.45 3.69
CA HIS A 81 -10.40 -13.20 2.80
C HIS A 81 -11.15 -14.35 3.50
N LYS A 82 -10.50 -15.04 4.46
CA LYS A 82 -11.06 -16.22 5.14
C LYS A 82 -11.12 -16.03 6.65
N ASP A 83 -12.15 -16.62 7.25
CA ASP A 83 -12.35 -16.70 8.71
C ASP A 83 -11.12 -17.29 9.43
N ALA A 84 -10.65 -18.44 8.94
CA ALA A 84 -9.47 -19.13 9.47
C ALA A 84 -8.18 -18.28 9.42
N MET A 85 -8.07 -17.33 8.48
CA MET A 85 -6.92 -16.42 8.45
C MET A 85 -6.98 -15.46 9.64
N ALA A 86 -8.13 -14.85 9.90
CA ALA A 86 -8.32 -13.95 11.04
C ALA A 86 -8.08 -14.68 12.36
N GLU A 87 -8.57 -15.92 12.49
CA GLU A 87 -8.30 -16.77 13.65
C GLU A 87 -6.79 -17.00 13.84
N ARG A 88 -6.08 -17.43 12.79
CA ARG A 88 -4.62 -17.65 12.87
C ARG A 88 -3.84 -16.38 13.22
N MET A 89 -4.28 -15.22 12.75
CA MET A 89 -3.64 -13.93 13.05
C MET A 89 -3.66 -13.60 14.55
N THR A 90 -4.65 -14.07 15.30
CA THR A 90 -4.72 -13.84 16.77
C THR A 90 -3.62 -14.53 17.56
N ALA A 91 -2.89 -15.47 16.96
CA ALA A 91 -1.71 -16.08 17.59
C ALA A 91 -0.52 -15.10 17.69
N VAL A 92 -0.54 -14.01 16.92
CA VAL A 92 0.48 -12.96 17.01
C VAL A 92 0.14 -12.00 18.16
N PRO A 93 1.06 -11.77 19.11
CA PRO A 93 0.82 -10.85 20.22
C PRO A 93 0.47 -9.44 19.73
N GLY A 94 -0.52 -8.80 20.38
CA GLY A 94 -0.97 -7.45 20.04
C GLY A 94 -2.07 -7.38 18.99
N ILE A 95 -2.58 -8.53 18.52
CA ILE A 95 -3.70 -8.62 17.59
C ILE A 95 -5.00 -8.95 18.33
N GLU A 96 -6.01 -8.11 18.14
CA GLU A 96 -7.37 -8.29 18.62
C GLU A 96 -8.27 -8.76 17.47
N ARG A 97 -9.13 -9.75 17.69
CA ARG A 97 -10.15 -10.14 16.71
C ARG A 97 -11.40 -9.30 16.91
N THR A 98 -11.81 -8.56 15.89
CA THR A 98 -12.96 -7.63 15.95
C THR A 98 -14.15 -8.11 15.14
N GLY A 99 -13.99 -9.15 14.33
CA GLY A 99 -15.08 -9.77 13.59
C GLY A 99 -14.71 -11.13 13.01
N ARG A 100 -15.61 -11.67 12.18
CA ARG A 100 -15.41 -12.98 11.55
C ARG A 100 -14.14 -13.01 10.68
N ARG A 101 -13.94 -11.95 9.91
CA ARG A 101 -12.81 -11.77 9.00
C ARG A 101 -11.98 -10.52 9.32
N ALA A 102 -12.18 -9.92 10.49
CA ALA A 102 -11.59 -8.65 10.86
C ALA A 102 -10.74 -8.77 12.12
N ILE A 103 -9.56 -8.16 12.09
CA ILE A 103 -8.64 -8.01 13.22
C ILE A 103 -8.25 -6.54 13.38
N ARG A 104 -7.77 -6.19 14.56
CA ARG A 104 -7.32 -4.85 14.93
C ARG A 104 -5.97 -4.94 15.64
N LEU A 105 -5.14 -3.93 15.41
CA LEU A 105 -3.92 -3.68 16.18
C LEU A 105 -3.82 -2.20 16.53
N LYS A 106 -3.09 -1.92 17.61
CA LYS A 106 -2.81 -0.55 18.08
C LYS A 106 -1.32 -0.35 18.18
N SER A 107 -0.87 0.85 17.87
CA SER A 107 0.54 1.24 18.02
C SER A 107 0.65 2.74 18.27
N GLU A 108 1.78 3.18 18.80
CA GLU A 108 2.05 4.61 19.02
C GLU A 108 2.29 5.37 17.72
N ASN A 109 2.76 4.68 16.67
CA ASN A 109 3.02 5.28 15.37
C ASN A 109 2.70 4.33 14.20
N ALA A 110 2.51 4.91 13.02
CA ALA A 110 2.11 4.18 11.82
C ALA A 110 3.17 3.19 11.32
N THR A 111 4.46 3.45 11.52
CA THR A 111 5.54 2.55 11.07
C THR A 111 5.51 1.25 11.86
N ASP A 112 5.40 1.34 13.18
CA ASP A 112 5.30 0.17 14.06
C ASP A 112 3.99 -0.60 13.82
N ALA A 113 2.88 0.12 13.58
CA ALA A 113 1.62 -0.50 13.18
C ALA A 113 1.75 -1.30 11.88
N LEU A 114 2.38 -0.72 10.84
CA LEU A 114 2.62 -1.38 9.57
C LEU A 114 3.55 -2.60 9.73
N ALA A 115 4.60 -2.49 10.54
CA ALA A 115 5.51 -3.61 10.80
C ALA A 115 4.78 -4.78 11.50
N LEU A 116 3.95 -4.49 12.50
CA LEU A 116 3.14 -5.50 13.18
C LEU A 116 2.09 -6.11 12.24
N ALA A 117 1.42 -5.28 11.42
CA ALA A 117 0.48 -5.74 10.39
C ALA A 117 1.17 -6.71 9.42
N TRP A 118 2.32 -6.31 8.87
CA TRP A 118 3.06 -7.10 7.88
C TRP A 118 3.56 -8.43 8.45
N ARG A 119 4.10 -8.42 9.68
CA ARG A 119 4.48 -9.64 10.39
C ARG A 119 3.27 -10.58 10.56
N THR A 120 2.14 -10.03 10.98
CA THR A 120 0.90 -10.78 11.21
C THR A 120 0.38 -11.43 9.92
N ILE A 121 0.41 -10.69 8.82
CA ILE A 121 0.06 -11.18 7.48
C ILE A 121 1.02 -12.30 7.06
N SER A 122 2.32 -12.07 7.12
CA SER A 122 3.34 -13.01 6.64
C SER A 122 3.30 -14.36 7.39
N GLU A 123 3.09 -14.32 8.71
CA GLU A 123 2.99 -15.53 9.54
C GLU A 123 1.81 -16.43 9.15
N VAL A 124 0.73 -15.86 8.62
CA VAL A 124 -0.48 -16.61 8.24
C VAL A 124 -0.44 -17.08 6.79
N PHE A 125 0.10 -16.28 5.87
CA PHE A 125 0.16 -16.65 4.45
C PHE A 125 1.24 -17.70 4.14
N TYR A 126 2.39 -17.65 4.80
CA TYR A 126 3.52 -18.51 4.45
C TYR A 126 3.67 -19.78 5.30
N LYS A 127 2.94 -19.89 6.42
CA LYS A 127 2.92 -21.13 7.20
C LYS A 127 1.87 -22.09 6.63
N PRO A 128 2.24 -23.33 6.24
CA PRO A 128 1.27 -24.33 5.85
C PRO A 128 0.30 -24.59 7.00
N ASP A 129 -0.94 -24.93 6.65
CA ASP A 129 -1.94 -25.25 7.66
C ASP A 129 -1.46 -26.40 8.55
N ALA A 130 -1.84 -26.36 9.83
CA ALA A 130 -1.40 -27.35 10.81
C ALA A 130 -1.83 -28.80 10.48
N TRP A 131 -2.84 -28.98 9.62
CA TRP A 131 -3.33 -30.29 9.16
C TRP A 131 -2.50 -30.89 8.01
N LEU A 132 -1.57 -30.14 7.42
CA LEU A 132 -0.64 -30.62 6.38
C LEU A 132 0.60 -31.32 6.97
N ARG A 133 0.55 -31.78 8.23
CA ARG A 133 1.63 -32.49 8.93
C ARG A 133 1.23 -33.91 9.28
#